data_AF-A0A9N9Q8C6-F1
#
_entry.id   AF-A0A9N9Q8C6-F1
#
_cell.length_a   1.000
_cell.length_b   1.000
_cell.length_c   1.000
_cell.angle_alpha   90.00
_cell.angle_beta   90.00
_cell.angle_gamma   90.00
#
_symmetry.space_group_name_H-M   'P 1'
#
loop_
_entity.id
_entity.type
_entity.pdbx_description
1 polymer ?
#
loop_
_entity_poly.entity_id
_entity_poly.type
_entity_poly.pdbx_seq_one_letter_code
_entity_poly.pdbx_strand_id
1 'polypeptide(L)'
;MGINNTPQTSFASRLGEDTITLFVGPDRQKFTVHKKLICTLPYFRAAFEGGFVERNGKMDLPEEKPEMMALFVGWIYQGKIESIYTQSHVNNLFYLCIFAEKICEVRLMDMTIDAIQDISLACNAKLEPKTFFDVCQNTPVQSNITDFCIALYAQQMTTVRIVQSDMKLAMSSLQELWKYVREDQSFFCCLMFGLNRHFHFRKKFDVDIRQRGEIPCTKLPTSCRWHTHEIAEKCPLDEDGQAKEGK
;
A
#
# COMPACT_ATOMS: atom_id res chain seq x y z
N MET A 1 -18.73 4.15 -48.63
CA MET A 1 -18.63 3.65 -47.24
C MET A 1 -17.68 4.59 -46.50
N GLY A 2 -18.21 5.41 -45.60
CA GLY A 2 -17.42 6.41 -44.87
C GLY A 2 -16.53 5.72 -43.84
N ILE A 3 -15.23 5.99 -43.91
CA ILE A 3 -14.25 5.57 -42.92
C ILE A 3 -14.47 6.49 -41.71
N ASN A 4 -15.14 6.01 -40.68
CA ASN A 4 -15.29 6.76 -39.43
C ASN A 4 -13.91 6.86 -38.77
N ASN A 5 -13.25 7.98 -38.99
CA ASN A 5 -11.95 8.30 -38.40
C ASN A 5 -12.20 8.87 -37.00
N THR A 6 -12.32 7.99 -36.00
CA THR A 6 -12.33 8.42 -34.60
C THR A 6 -10.98 9.10 -34.31
N PRO A 7 -10.93 10.34 -33.82
CA PRO A 7 -9.67 10.99 -33.49
C PRO A 7 -8.98 10.16 -32.40
N GLN A 8 -7.85 9.54 -32.74
CA GLN A 8 -7.01 8.93 -31.72
C GLN A 8 -6.40 10.06 -30.89
N THR A 9 -6.98 10.31 -29.72
CA THR A 9 -6.44 11.25 -28.73
C THR A 9 -5.04 10.81 -28.32
N SER A 10 -4.03 11.60 -28.69
CA SER A 10 -2.64 11.37 -28.34
C SER A 10 -2.43 11.36 -26.81
N PHE A 11 -1.37 10.72 -26.32
CA PHE A 11 -1.03 10.76 -24.89
C PHE A 11 -0.89 12.20 -24.37
N ALA A 12 -0.25 13.09 -25.14
CA ALA A 12 -0.15 14.51 -24.81
C ALA A 12 -1.52 15.17 -24.60
N SER A 13 -2.51 14.87 -25.46
CA SER A 13 -3.87 15.42 -25.31
C SER A 13 -4.59 14.93 -24.04
N ARG A 14 -4.22 13.75 -23.53
CA ARG A 14 -4.76 13.21 -22.26
C ARG A 14 -4.16 13.89 -21.03
N LEU A 15 -2.90 14.33 -21.10
CA LEU A 15 -2.23 15.07 -20.04
C LEU A 15 -2.69 16.52 -19.92
N GLY A 16 -3.08 17.14 -21.05
CA GLY A 16 -3.35 18.58 -21.10
C GLY A 16 -2.08 19.42 -20.95
N GLU A 17 -2.23 20.75 -20.96
CA GLU A 17 -1.10 21.69 -20.89
C GLU A 17 -0.87 22.21 -19.45
N ASP A 18 -1.93 22.26 -18.66
CA ASP A 18 -1.88 22.75 -17.29
C ASP A 18 -1.15 21.79 -16.36
N THR A 19 -0.33 22.36 -15.47
CA THR A 19 0.36 21.63 -14.40
C THR A 19 0.03 22.24 -13.04
N ILE A 20 0.12 21.42 -12.00
CA ILE A 20 0.04 21.83 -10.60
C ILE A 20 1.35 21.49 -9.90
N THR A 21 1.62 22.17 -8.78
CA THR A 21 2.82 21.96 -7.97
C THR A 21 2.42 21.47 -6.59
N LEU A 22 2.92 20.29 -6.21
CA LEU A 22 2.84 19.76 -4.86
C LEU A 22 4.13 20.12 -4.11
N PHE A 23 4.01 20.65 -2.90
CA PHE A 23 5.13 20.94 -2.00
C PHE A 23 5.12 19.94 -0.85
N VAL A 24 6.07 19.03 -0.83
CA VAL A 24 6.04 17.85 0.04
C VAL A 24 7.12 17.89 1.10
N GLY A 25 6.74 17.51 2.32
CA GLY A 25 7.63 17.43 3.47
C GLY A 25 8.06 18.79 4.03
N PRO A 26 8.87 18.79 5.10
CA PRO A 26 9.29 20.02 5.78
C PRO A 26 10.14 20.94 4.89
N ASP A 27 10.93 20.36 3.98
CA ASP A 27 11.77 21.10 3.04
C ASP A 27 11.02 21.59 1.80
N ARG A 28 9.70 21.34 1.72
CA ARG A 28 8.82 21.74 0.61
C ARG A 28 9.36 21.31 -0.75
N GLN A 29 9.77 20.05 -0.87
CA GLN A 29 10.25 19.50 -2.13
C GLN A 29 9.14 19.60 -3.18
N LYS A 30 9.49 20.12 -4.36
CA LYS A 30 8.54 20.42 -5.44
C LYS A 30 8.33 19.21 -6.35
N PHE A 31 7.07 18.86 -6.58
CA PHE A 31 6.65 17.91 -7.61
C PHE A 31 5.67 18.60 -8.55
N THR A 32 5.98 18.62 -9.85
CA THR A 32 5.11 19.19 -10.88
C THR A 32 4.38 18.08 -11.62
N VAL A 33 3.04 18.11 -11.62
CA VAL A 33 2.19 17.06 -12.18
C VAL A 33 1.15 17.68 -13.11
N HIS A 34 0.82 17.00 -14.21
CA HIS A 34 -0.23 17.47 -15.12
C HIS A 34 -1.58 17.50 -14.42
N LYS A 35 -2.26 18.66 -14.47
CA LYS A 35 -3.51 18.92 -13.75
C LYS A 35 -4.60 17.93 -14.16
N LYS A 36 -4.78 17.74 -15.47
CA LYS A 36 -5.79 16.82 -16.02
C LYS A 36 -5.55 15.38 -15.60
N LEU A 37 -4.29 14.97 -15.44
CA LEU A 37 -3.93 13.64 -14.97
C LEU A 37 -4.25 13.48 -13.47
N ILE A 38 -3.76 14.37 -12.61
CA ILE A 38 -3.97 14.21 -11.16
C ILE A 38 -5.43 14.41 -10.74
N CYS A 39 -6.18 15.26 -11.45
CA CYS A 39 -7.62 15.46 -11.22
C CYS A 39 -8.49 14.32 -11.76
N THR A 40 -7.90 13.27 -12.35
CA THR A 40 -8.64 12.00 -12.53
C THR A 40 -9.05 11.42 -11.18
N LEU A 41 -8.23 11.62 -10.14
CA LEU A 41 -8.47 11.20 -8.77
C LEU A 41 -9.43 12.18 -8.06
N PRO A 42 -10.52 11.70 -7.41
CA PRO A 42 -11.51 12.56 -6.78
C PRO A 42 -10.94 13.52 -5.73
N TYR A 43 -9.99 13.05 -4.92
CA TYR A 43 -9.32 13.85 -3.87
C TYR A 43 -8.70 15.14 -4.44
N PHE A 44 -7.89 15.00 -5.49
CA PHE A 44 -7.21 16.14 -6.12
C PHE A 44 -8.15 16.96 -7.01
N ARG A 45 -9.16 16.34 -7.63
CA ARG A 45 -10.20 17.07 -8.36
C ARG A 45 -10.92 18.05 -7.43
N ALA A 46 -11.34 17.58 -6.25
CA ALA A 46 -12.00 18.42 -5.26
C ALA A 46 -11.11 19.60 -4.82
N ALA A 47 -9.80 19.37 -4.66
CA ALA A 47 -8.85 20.41 -4.29
C ALA A 47 -8.62 21.46 -5.42
N PHE A 48 -8.36 21.01 -6.65
CA PHE A 48 -7.88 21.88 -7.74
C PHE A 48 -8.97 22.42 -8.68
N GLU A 49 -10.15 21.81 -8.68
CA GLU A 49 -11.31 22.23 -9.48
C GLU A 49 -12.47 22.74 -8.58
N GLY A 50 -12.33 22.61 -7.27
CA GLY A 50 -13.24 23.18 -6.29
C GLY A 50 -13.03 24.67 -6.03
N GLY A 51 -13.65 25.16 -4.96
CA GLY A 51 -13.59 26.57 -4.52
C GLY A 51 -12.44 26.91 -3.56
N PHE A 52 -11.51 25.99 -3.32
CA PHE A 52 -10.44 26.14 -2.34
C PHE A 52 -9.22 26.90 -2.90
N VAL A 53 -8.28 27.30 -2.01
CA VAL A 53 -7.09 28.10 -2.36
C VAL A 53 -6.17 27.36 -3.33
N GLU A 54 -6.19 26.04 -3.27
CA GLU A 54 -5.43 25.10 -4.08
C GLU A 54 -5.77 25.23 -5.57
N ARG A 55 -6.94 25.78 -5.93
CA ARG A 55 -7.32 26.10 -7.33
C ARG A 55 -6.26 26.91 -8.08
N ASN A 56 -5.41 27.65 -7.36
CA ASN A 56 -4.24 28.36 -7.87
C ASN A 56 -3.09 27.44 -8.36
N GLY A 57 -3.29 26.12 -8.37
CA GLY A 57 -2.36 25.13 -8.90
C GLY A 57 -1.23 24.76 -7.95
N LYS A 58 -1.40 25.00 -6.64
CA LYS A 58 -0.41 24.70 -5.60
C LYS A 58 -1.07 24.00 -4.42
N MET A 59 -0.42 22.96 -3.89
CA MET A 59 -0.87 22.25 -2.69
C MET A 59 0.33 21.94 -1.79
N ASP A 60 0.19 22.25 -0.50
CA ASP A 60 1.20 21.96 0.52
C ASP A 60 0.83 20.64 1.23
N LEU A 61 1.78 19.72 1.31
CA LEU A 61 1.67 18.39 1.90
C LEU A 61 2.82 18.18 2.89
N PRO A 62 2.87 18.93 4.01
CA PRO A 62 4.02 18.96 4.91
C PRO A 62 4.23 17.66 5.70
N GLU A 63 3.16 16.89 5.89
CA GLU A 63 3.18 15.61 6.62
C GLU A 63 3.65 14.44 5.74
N GLU A 64 3.59 14.61 4.41
CA GLU A 64 3.92 13.56 3.46
C GLU A 64 5.43 13.48 3.20
N LYS A 65 5.89 12.28 2.86
CA LYS A 65 7.32 12.04 2.55
C LYS A 65 7.61 12.25 1.07
N PRO A 66 8.69 12.97 0.69
CA PRO A 66 9.05 13.14 -0.71
C PRO A 66 9.28 11.83 -1.46
N GLU A 67 9.88 10.83 -0.83
CA GLU A 67 10.13 9.53 -1.43
C GLU A 67 8.83 8.76 -1.71
N MET A 68 7.86 8.85 -0.80
CA MET A 68 6.51 8.31 -1.03
C MET A 68 5.82 9.04 -2.19
N MET A 69 5.89 10.38 -2.20
CA MET A 69 5.29 11.18 -3.28
C MET A 69 5.90 10.82 -4.65
N ALA A 70 7.21 10.57 -4.71
CA ALA A 70 7.86 10.14 -5.95
C ALA A 70 7.25 8.82 -6.48
N LEU A 71 6.93 7.87 -5.59
CA LEU A 71 6.24 6.63 -5.96
C LEU A 71 4.80 6.89 -6.45
N PHE A 72 4.05 7.73 -5.75
CA PHE A 72 2.70 8.12 -6.17
C PHE A 72 2.70 8.79 -7.56
N VAL A 73 3.62 9.73 -7.79
CA VAL A 73 3.78 10.38 -9.10
C VAL A 73 4.21 9.36 -10.15
N GLY A 74 5.16 8.47 -9.85
CA GLY A 74 5.53 7.38 -10.76
C GLY A 74 4.32 6.54 -11.17
N TRP A 75 3.50 6.14 -10.19
CA TRP A 75 2.28 5.37 -10.43
C TRP A 75 1.26 6.12 -11.27
N ILE A 76 0.95 7.39 -10.98
CA ILE A 76 -0.13 8.09 -11.69
C ILE A 76 0.20 8.29 -13.18
N TYR A 77 1.49 8.38 -13.54
CA TYR A 77 1.92 8.45 -14.94
C TYR A 77 2.01 7.09 -15.62
N GLN A 78 2.48 6.06 -14.91
CA GLN A 78 2.81 4.76 -15.52
C GLN A 78 1.72 3.69 -15.34
N GLY A 79 0.82 3.87 -14.38
CA GLY A 79 -0.18 2.89 -13.96
C GLY A 79 0.41 1.64 -13.30
N LYS A 80 1.64 1.69 -12.78
CA LYS A 80 2.33 0.57 -12.13
C LYS A 80 3.25 1.04 -10.99
N ILE A 81 3.51 0.13 -10.04
CA ILE A 81 4.47 0.33 -8.95
C ILE A 81 5.84 -0.20 -9.40
N GLU A 82 6.91 0.54 -9.11
CA GLU A 82 8.27 0.13 -9.45
C GLU A 82 8.76 -1.01 -8.54
N SER A 83 9.40 -2.02 -9.14
CA SER A 83 9.94 -3.19 -8.43
C SER A 83 11.41 -2.97 -8.06
N ILE A 84 11.67 -2.10 -7.07
CA ILE A 84 13.01 -1.85 -6.55
C ILE A 84 13.24 -2.70 -5.30
N TYR A 85 14.18 -3.63 -5.35
CA TYR A 85 14.39 -4.65 -4.32
C TYR A 85 15.27 -4.16 -3.15
N THR A 86 14.78 -3.17 -2.38
CA THR A 86 15.49 -2.63 -1.21
C THR A 86 14.56 -2.44 0.00
N GLN A 87 15.13 -2.48 1.21
CA GLN A 87 14.39 -2.21 2.45
C GLN A 87 13.78 -0.80 2.45
N SER A 88 14.54 0.21 2.00
CA SER A 88 14.05 1.59 1.94
C SER A 88 12.86 1.74 0.99
N HIS A 89 12.88 1.06 -0.15
CA HIS A 89 11.76 1.05 -1.07
C HIS A 89 10.50 0.44 -0.45
N VAL A 90 10.64 -0.72 0.21
CA VAL A 90 9.53 -1.36 0.94
C VAL A 90 8.97 -0.46 2.04
N ASN A 91 9.83 0.22 2.80
CA ASN A 91 9.39 1.20 3.81
C ASN A 91 8.55 2.32 3.16
N ASN A 92 8.98 2.84 2.01
CA ASN A 92 8.25 3.88 1.28
C ASN A 92 6.91 3.38 0.71
N LEU A 93 6.80 2.11 0.35
CA LEU A 93 5.53 1.51 -0.08
C LEU A 93 4.50 1.48 1.06
N PHE A 94 4.90 1.26 2.32
CA PHE A 94 3.95 1.37 3.45
C PHE A 94 3.42 2.80 3.62
N TYR A 95 4.26 3.81 3.42
CA TYR A 95 3.80 5.21 3.42
C TYR A 95 2.90 5.50 2.22
N LEU A 96 3.14 4.85 1.07
CA LEU A 96 2.25 4.95 -0.09
C LEU A 96 0.89 4.31 0.20
N CYS A 97 0.82 3.21 0.96
CA CYS A 97 -0.44 2.66 1.45
C CYS A 97 -1.19 3.68 2.33
N ILE A 98 -0.53 4.30 3.30
CA ILE A 98 -1.15 5.34 4.14
C ILE A 98 -1.71 6.47 3.27
N PHE A 99 -0.93 6.91 2.28
CA PHE A 99 -1.36 7.96 1.37
C PHE A 99 -2.54 7.53 0.48
N ALA A 100 -2.52 6.31 -0.04
CA ALA A 100 -3.61 5.73 -0.83
C ALA A 100 -4.91 5.66 -0.03
N GLU A 101 -4.85 5.27 1.24
CA GLU A 101 -5.99 5.30 2.17
C GLU A 101 -6.50 6.74 2.35
N LYS A 102 -5.60 7.70 2.59
CA LYS A 102 -5.93 9.11 2.79
C LYS A 102 -6.65 9.74 1.59
N ILE A 103 -6.26 9.37 0.37
CA ILE A 103 -6.90 9.87 -0.87
C ILE A 103 -8.06 8.97 -1.35
N CYS A 104 -8.37 7.91 -0.61
CA CYS A 104 -9.38 6.89 -0.94
C CYS A 104 -9.16 6.22 -2.30
N GLU A 105 -7.92 5.94 -2.68
CA GLU A 105 -7.57 5.31 -3.97
C GLU A 105 -7.30 3.80 -3.79
N VAL A 106 -8.36 3.01 -3.91
CA VAL A 106 -8.36 1.56 -3.65
C VAL A 106 -7.40 0.81 -4.57
N ARG A 107 -7.37 1.15 -5.86
CA ARG A 107 -6.51 0.48 -6.83
C ARG A 107 -5.03 0.69 -6.51
N LEU A 108 -4.65 1.92 -6.12
CA LEU A 108 -3.28 2.20 -5.69
C LEU A 108 -2.92 1.39 -4.43
N MET A 109 -3.84 1.31 -3.46
CA MET A 109 -3.63 0.51 -2.24
C MET A 109 -3.38 -0.97 -2.60
N ASP A 110 -4.25 -1.58 -3.38
CA ASP A 110 -4.18 -3.00 -3.72
C ASP A 110 -2.87 -3.33 -4.48
N MET A 111 -2.50 -2.49 -5.46
CA MET A 111 -1.24 -2.62 -6.20
C MET A 111 -0.01 -2.42 -5.31
N THR A 112 -0.10 -1.56 -4.30
CA THR A 112 1.01 -1.29 -3.38
C THR A 112 1.20 -2.47 -2.42
N ILE A 113 0.12 -3.07 -1.92
CA ILE A 113 0.17 -4.29 -1.10
C ILE A 113 0.81 -5.44 -1.88
N ASP A 114 0.40 -5.63 -3.15
CA ASP A 114 1.00 -6.62 -4.04
C ASP A 114 2.51 -6.40 -4.20
N ALA A 115 2.94 -5.15 -4.42
CA ALA A 115 4.35 -4.81 -4.53
C ALA A 115 5.11 -5.05 -3.22
N ILE A 116 4.51 -4.75 -2.06
CA ILE A 116 5.11 -5.04 -0.75
C ILE A 116 5.30 -6.55 -0.58
N GLN A 117 4.30 -7.37 -0.92
CA GLN A 117 4.39 -8.83 -0.84
C GLN A 117 5.54 -9.36 -1.71
N ASP A 118 5.55 -9.03 -3.00
CA ASP A 118 6.54 -9.52 -3.96
C ASP A 118 7.96 -9.09 -3.57
N ILE A 119 8.15 -7.82 -3.26
CA ILE A 119 9.48 -7.26 -2.98
C ILE A 119 9.97 -7.75 -1.62
N SER A 120 9.12 -7.75 -0.59
CA SER A 120 9.51 -8.22 0.74
C SER A 120 9.81 -9.72 0.76
N LEU A 121 9.18 -10.51 -0.12
CA LEU A 121 9.54 -11.92 -0.30
C LEU A 121 10.91 -12.05 -0.97
N ALA A 122 11.14 -11.29 -2.04
CA ALA A 122 12.36 -11.38 -2.84
C ALA A 122 13.63 -10.91 -2.10
N CYS A 123 13.55 -9.82 -1.33
CA CYS A 123 14.70 -9.27 -0.62
C CYS A 123 14.68 -9.48 0.90
N ASN A 124 13.70 -10.25 1.40
CA ASN A 124 13.48 -10.47 2.84
C ASN A 124 13.36 -9.16 3.65
N ALA A 125 12.77 -8.12 3.04
CA ALA A 125 12.53 -6.86 3.73
C ALA A 125 11.59 -7.07 4.92
N LYS A 126 11.84 -6.31 5.99
CA LYS A 126 11.08 -6.36 7.24
C LYS A 126 10.16 -5.15 7.35
N LEU A 127 9.11 -5.29 8.15
CA LEU A 127 8.26 -4.17 8.51
C LEU A 127 8.83 -3.59 9.81
N GLU A 128 9.37 -2.38 9.73
CA GLU A 128 9.97 -1.73 10.90
C GLU A 128 8.91 -1.37 11.94
N PRO A 129 9.20 -1.47 13.25
CA PRO A 129 8.25 -1.14 14.32
C PRO A 129 7.65 0.26 14.20
N LYS A 130 8.47 1.26 13.82
CA LYS A 130 7.99 2.62 13.58
C LYS A 130 7.03 2.69 12.40
N THR A 131 7.37 2.09 11.27
CA THR A 131 6.50 2.07 10.07
C THR A 131 5.19 1.34 10.37
N PHE A 132 5.24 0.24 11.11
CA PHE A 132 4.04 -0.45 11.56
C PHE A 132 3.14 0.44 12.41
N PHE A 133 3.72 1.15 13.38
CA PHE A 133 2.99 2.12 14.19
C PHE A 133 2.39 3.25 13.35
N ASP A 134 3.17 3.84 12.43
CA ASP A 134 2.71 4.90 11.54
C ASP A 134 1.48 4.44 10.72
N VAL A 135 1.49 3.22 10.16
CA VAL A 135 0.32 2.66 9.43
C VAL A 135 -0.91 2.60 10.33
N CYS A 136 -0.75 2.09 11.55
CA CYS A 136 -1.88 1.87 12.45
C CYS A 136 -2.47 3.16 13.01
N GLN A 137 -1.67 4.23 13.13
CA GLN A 137 -2.16 5.55 13.56
C GLN A 137 -2.86 6.33 12.44
N ASN A 138 -2.52 6.04 11.18
CA ASN A 138 -2.99 6.83 10.03
C ASN A 138 -3.99 6.08 9.15
N THR A 139 -4.44 4.89 9.55
CA THR A 139 -5.47 4.14 8.83
C THR A 139 -6.54 3.64 9.80
N PRO A 140 -7.79 3.41 9.35
CA PRO A 140 -8.85 2.93 10.22
C PRO A 140 -8.46 1.62 10.90
N VAL A 141 -8.87 1.49 12.17
CA VAL A 141 -8.77 0.23 12.90
C VAL A 141 -9.50 -0.86 12.11
N GLN A 142 -8.84 -2.01 11.92
CA GLN A 142 -9.35 -3.15 11.13
C GLN A 142 -9.53 -2.87 9.62
N SER A 143 -8.85 -1.86 9.07
CA SER A 143 -8.67 -1.77 7.61
C SER A 143 -7.86 -2.96 7.08
N ASN A 144 -8.03 -3.28 5.80
CA ASN A 144 -7.29 -4.36 5.14
C ASN A 144 -5.77 -4.16 5.22
N ILE A 145 -5.29 -2.92 5.12
CA ILE A 145 -3.86 -2.59 5.26
C ILE A 145 -3.35 -2.80 6.69
N THR A 146 -4.11 -2.41 7.72
CA THR A 146 -3.74 -2.66 9.12
C THR A 146 -3.67 -4.16 9.39
N ASP A 147 -4.68 -4.90 8.90
CA ASP A 147 -4.75 -6.35 9.02
C ASP A 147 -3.58 -7.05 8.31
N PHE A 148 -3.20 -6.58 7.12
CA PHE A 148 -2.03 -7.04 6.39
C PHE A 148 -0.74 -6.78 7.16
N CYS A 149 -0.54 -5.56 7.65
CA CYS A 149 0.65 -5.19 8.42
C CYS A 149 0.78 -6.01 9.71
N ILE A 150 -0.32 -6.25 10.44
CA ILE A 150 -0.28 -7.11 11.63
C ILE A 150 0.15 -8.54 11.26
N ALA A 151 -0.42 -9.10 10.19
CA ALA A 151 -0.06 -10.44 9.74
C ALA A 151 1.39 -10.54 9.25
N LEU A 152 1.89 -9.53 8.55
CA LEU A 152 3.28 -9.46 8.10
C LEU A 152 4.25 -9.36 9.26
N TYR A 153 3.94 -8.51 10.24
CA TYR A 153 4.73 -8.38 11.47
C TYR A 153 4.71 -9.69 12.27
N ALA A 154 3.54 -10.31 12.43
CA ALA A 154 3.38 -11.61 13.08
C ALA A 154 4.21 -12.70 12.40
N GLN A 155 4.22 -12.72 11.07
CA GLN A 155 5.01 -13.68 10.33
C GLN A 155 6.50 -13.49 10.58
N GLN A 156 7.00 -12.26 10.51
CA GLN A 156 8.42 -11.94 10.80
C GLN A 156 8.85 -12.41 12.19
N MET A 157 7.94 -12.35 13.17
CA MET A 157 8.17 -12.84 14.54
C MET A 157 8.16 -14.37 14.66
N THR A 158 7.52 -15.08 13.73
CA THR A 158 7.27 -16.53 13.82
C THR A 158 8.05 -17.36 12.79
N THR A 159 8.68 -16.71 11.80
CA THR A 159 9.68 -17.31 10.88
C THR A 159 11.08 -17.35 11.46
N VAL A 160 11.28 -16.75 12.64
CA VAL A 160 12.49 -16.82 13.46
C VAL A 160 12.75 -18.31 13.76
N ARG A 161 13.67 -18.94 13.02
CA ARG A 161 14.15 -20.29 13.38
C ARG A 161 14.81 -20.13 14.75
N ILE A 162 14.57 -21.06 15.67
CA ILE A 162 15.06 -20.95 17.04
C ILE A 162 16.60 -21.03 17.04
N VAL A 163 17.24 -19.90 16.82
CA VAL A 163 18.67 -19.63 16.96
C VAL A 163 18.77 -18.38 17.83
N GLN A 164 19.75 -18.33 18.73
CA GLN A 164 19.81 -17.32 19.78
C GLN A 164 19.92 -15.87 19.25
N SER A 165 20.55 -15.67 18.09
CA SER A 165 20.64 -14.37 17.39
C SER A 165 19.27 -13.85 16.95
N ASP A 166 18.45 -14.77 16.48
CA ASP A 166 17.15 -14.59 15.88
C ASP A 166 16.12 -14.18 16.96
N MET A 167 16.21 -14.82 18.14
CA MET A 167 15.43 -14.43 19.33
C MET A 167 15.81 -13.05 19.87
N LYS A 168 17.10 -12.69 19.84
CA LYS A 168 17.55 -11.36 20.28
C LYS A 168 17.00 -10.26 19.38
N LEU A 169 17.02 -10.46 18.05
CA LEU A 169 16.45 -9.51 17.09
C LEU A 169 14.94 -9.34 17.29
N ALA A 170 14.20 -10.44 17.46
CA ALA A 170 12.77 -10.41 17.75
C ALA A 170 12.45 -9.63 19.04
N MET A 171 13.23 -9.86 20.11
CA MET A 171 13.08 -9.13 21.37
C MET A 171 13.34 -7.63 21.20
N SER A 172 14.38 -7.25 20.46
CA SER A 172 14.66 -5.84 20.18
C SER A 172 13.55 -5.17 19.37
N SER A 173 12.97 -5.86 18.38
CA SER A 173 11.82 -5.36 17.63
C SER A 173 10.59 -5.13 18.53
N LEU A 174 10.31 -6.05 19.47
CA LEU A 174 9.23 -5.89 20.44
C LEU A 174 9.47 -4.74 21.42
N GLN A 175 10.71 -4.58 21.90
CA GLN A 175 11.09 -3.46 22.77
C GLN A 175 10.91 -2.11 22.06
N GLU A 176 11.22 -2.06 20.77
CA GLU A 176 10.98 -0.85 19.97
C GLU A 176 9.49 -0.60 19.79
N LEU A 177 8.73 -1.64 19.44
CA LEU A 177 7.27 -1.54 19.28
C LEU A 177 6.59 -1.09 20.58
N TRP A 178 7.04 -1.58 21.74
CA TRP A 178 6.54 -1.20 23.06
C TRP A 178 6.59 0.31 23.32
N LYS A 179 7.60 1.02 22.79
CA LYS A 179 7.70 2.49 22.92
C LYS A 179 6.48 3.21 22.35
N TYR A 180 5.83 2.60 21.36
CA TYR A 180 4.67 3.15 20.68
C TYR A 180 3.34 2.62 21.24
N VAL A 181 3.27 1.34 21.63
CA VAL A 181 2.01 0.68 22.02
C VAL A 181 1.62 0.95 23.47
N ARG A 182 2.59 1.20 24.36
CA ARG A 182 2.37 1.18 25.81
C ARG A 182 1.32 2.17 26.33
N GLU A 183 1.05 3.25 25.60
CA GLU A 183 0.07 4.28 25.97
C GLU A 183 -1.25 4.16 25.17
N ASP A 184 -1.35 3.23 24.21
CA ASP A 184 -2.50 3.10 23.30
C ASP A 184 -3.17 1.73 23.47
N GLN A 185 -4.16 1.68 24.36
CA GLN A 185 -4.91 0.45 24.66
C GLN A 185 -5.64 -0.10 23.42
N SER A 186 -6.21 0.77 22.59
CA SER A 186 -6.91 0.37 21.37
C SER A 186 -5.95 -0.30 20.40
N PHE A 187 -4.77 0.31 20.21
CA PHE A 187 -3.73 -0.27 19.36
C PHE A 187 -3.23 -1.61 19.91
N PHE A 188 -2.99 -1.70 21.22
CA PHE A 188 -2.60 -2.95 21.87
C PHE A 188 -3.63 -4.06 21.60
N CYS A 189 -4.92 -3.79 21.83
CA CYS A 189 -5.98 -4.76 21.57
C CYS A 189 -5.99 -5.20 20.10
N CYS A 190 -5.90 -4.26 19.16
CA CYS A 190 -5.89 -4.56 17.72
C CYS A 190 -4.71 -5.45 17.33
N LEU A 191 -3.51 -5.11 17.81
CA LEU A 191 -2.30 -5.91 17.62
C LEU A 191 -2.49 -7.33 18.16
N MET A 192 -2.96 -7.49 19.40
CA MET A 192 -3.11 -8.80 20.04
C MET A 192 -4.19 -9.66 19.36
N PHE A 193 -5.33 -9.09 18.99
CA PHE A 193 -6.37 -9.80 18.24
C PHE A 193 -5.90 -10.19 16.85
N GLY A 194 -5.23 -9.29 16.13
CA GLY A 194 -4.69 -9.58 14.80
C GLY A 194 -3.58 -10.65 14.84
N LEU A 195 -2.71 -10.61 15.85
CA LEU A 195 -1.72 -11.68 16.10
C LEU A 195 -2.40 -13.02 16.31
N ASN A 196 -3.39 -13.09 17.22
CA ASN A 196 -4.15 -14.32 17.48
C ASN A 196 -4.79 -14.86 16.20
N ARG A 197 -5.44 -14.00 15.41
CA ARG A 197 -6.03 -14.36 14.11
C ARG A 197 -4.99 -14.87 13.11
N HIS A 198 -3.81 -14.27 13.06
CA HIS A 198 -2.71 -14.75 12.21
C HIS A 198 -2.24 -16.15 12.65
N PHE A 199 -2.05 -16.40 13.94
CA PHE A 199 -1.67 -17.73 14.45
C PHE A 199 -2.70 -18.81 14.10
N HIS A 200 -3.99 -18.51 14.24
CA HIS A 200 -5.06 -19.43 13.84
C HIS A 200 -5.03 -19.71 12.34
N PHE A 201 -4.78 -18.69 11.52
CA PHE A 201 -4.65 -18.86 10.08
C PHE A 201 -3.44 -19.70 9.70
N ARG A 202 -2.27 -19.42 10.28
CA ARG A 202 -1.04 -20.18 10.02
C ARG A 202 -1.20 -21.64 10.43
N LYS A 203 -1.88 -21.93 11.55
CA LYS A 203 -2.20 -23.30 11.96
C LYS A 203 -3.06 -24.04 10.93
N LYS A 204 -3.92 -23.33 10.20
CA LYS A 204 -4.85 -23.91 9.21
C LYS A 204 -4.22 -24.08 7.83
N PHE A 205 -3.41 -23.12 7.38
CA PHE A 205 -2.94 -23.07 5.99
C PHE A 205 -1.42 -23.16 5.83
N ASP A 206 -0.63 -22.84 6.88
CA ASP A 206 0.83 -22.83 6.90
C ASP A 206 1.50 -22.19 5.66
N VAL A 207 1.03 -21.01 5.27
CA VAL A 207 1.57 -20.24 4.13
C VAL A 207 2.35 -19.01 4.58
N ASP A 208 3.35 -18.62 3.79
CA ASP A 208 3.99 -17.30 3.91
C ASP A 208 3.03 -16.24 3.33
N ILE A 209 2.59 -15.28 4.13
CA ILE A 209 1.61 -14.26 3.74
C ILE A 209 2.13 -13.31 2.65
N ARG A 210 3.43 -13.33 2.32
CA ARG A 210 4.01 -12.61 1.18
C ARG A 210 3.89 -13.39 -0.12
N GLN A 211 3.64 -14.70 -0.06
CA GLN A 211 3.37 -15.51 -1.26
C GLN A 211 1.93 -15.29 -1.71
N ARG A 212 1.78 -14.76 -2.92
CA ARG A 212 0.48 -14.48 -3.53
C ARG A 212 -0.07 -15.74 -4.23
N GLY A 213 -1.39 -15.93 -4.18
CA GLY A 213 -2.09 -16.98 -4.92
C GLY A 213 -1.98 -18.41 -4.36
N GLU A 214 -1.28 -18.66 -3.25
CA GLU A 214 -1.22 -20.01 -2.66
C GLU A 214 -2.56 -20.48 -2.07
N ILE A 215 -3.40 -19.53 -1.64
CA ILE A 215 -4.76 -19.80 -1.17
C ILE A 215 -5.71 -19.01 -2.07
N PRO A 216 -6.56 -19.70 -2.85
CA PRO A 216 -7.60 -19.03 -3.63
C PRO A 216 -8.47 -18.16 -2.74
N CYS A 217 -8.84 -16.96 -3.19
CA CYS A 217 -9.62 -16.05 -2.35
C CYS A 217 -11.01 -16.63 -2.01
N THR A 218 -11.51 -17.55 -2.84
CA THR A 218 -12.72 -18.36 -2.58
C THR A 218 -12.64 -19.26 -1.34
N LYS A 219 -11.44 -19.60 -0.85
CA LYS A 219 -11.23 -20.39 0.37
C LYS A 219 -11.02 -19.52 1.61
N LEU A 220 -10.98 -18.20 1.45
CA LEU A 220 -10.81 -17.25 2.54
C LEU A 220 -12.18 -16.82 3.07
N PRO A 221 -12.30 -16.49 4.39
CA PRO A 221 -13.55 -16.01 4.96
C PRO A 221 -14.06 -14.69 4.35
N THR A 222 -13.16 -13.91 3.78
CA THR A 222 -13.43 -12.70 2.98
C THR A 222 -12.99 -12.95 1.54
N SER A 223 -13.75 -12.48 0.55
CA SER A 223 -13.52 -12.71 -0.89
C SER A 223 -12.18 -12.19 -1.42
N CYS A 224 -11.47 -11.39 -0.62
CA CYS A 224 -10.01 -11.22 -0.66
C CYS A 224 -9.57 -10.80 0.75
N ARG A 225 -8.38 -11.21 1.18
CA ARG A 225 -7.92 -10.96 2.56
C ARG A 225 -7.23 -9.62 2.75
N TRP A 226 -6.47 -9.17 1.75
CA TRP A 226 -5.66 -7.95 1.85
C TRP A 226 -6.12 -6.83 0.93
N HIS A 227 -6.91 -7.16 -0.10
CA HIS A 227 -7.44 -6.18 -1.04
C HIS A 227 -8.85 -5.77 -0.67
N THR A 228 -9.17 -4.52 -0.98
CA THR A 228 -10.53 -4.00 -0.81
C THR A 228 -11.37 -4.23 -2.08
N HIS A 229 -10.73 -4.22 -3.26
CA HIS A 229 -11.36 -4.27 -4.59
C HIS A 229 -12.42 -3.18 -4.83
N GLU A 230 -12.53 -2.68 -6.07
CA GLU A 230 -13.73 -1.95 -6.45
C GLU A 230 -14.92 -2.93 -6.59
N ILE A 231 -16.16 -2.45 -6.39
CA ILE A 231 -17.39 -3.27 -6.31
C ILE A 231 -17.58 -4.23 -7.51
N ALA A 232 -16.95 -3.94 -8.66
CA ALA A 232 -17.04 -4.72 -9.89
C ALA A 232 -15.75 -5.50 -10.26
N GLU A 233 -14.68 -5.40 -9.47
CA GLU A 233 -13.40 -6.03 -9.79
C GLU A 233 -13.27 -7.41 -9.14
N LYS A 234 -12.76 -8.38 -9.91
CA LYS A 234 -12.30 -9.67 -9.39
C LYS A 234 -10.87 -9.54 -8.91
N CYS A 235 -10.52 -10.29 -7.87
CA CYS A 235 -9.14 -10.35 -7.42
C CYS A 235 -8.23 -10.89 -8.54
N PRO A 236 -7.15 -10.20 -8.92
CA PRO A 236 -6.18 -10.73 -9.87
C PRO A 236 -5.62 -12.10 -9.47
N LEU A 237 -5.60 -12.38 -8.15
CA LEU A 237 -5.13 -13.64 -7.58
C LEU A 237 -6.10 -14.82 -7.80
N ASP A 238 -7.36 -14.58 -8.21
CA ASP A 238 -8.33 -15.64 -8.52
C ASP A 238 -8.21 -16.15 -9.96
N GLU A 239 -7.65 -15.36 -10.89
CA GLU A 239 -7.52 -15.73 -12.31
C GLU A 239 -6.26 -16.57 -12.56
N ASP A 240 -5.16 -16.30 -11.86
CA ASP A 240 -3.89 -17.04 -11.99
C ASP A 240 -3.94 -18.47 -11.41
N GLY A 241 -4.95 -18.77 -10.57
CA GLY A 241 -5.17 -20.10 -9.98
C GLY A 241 -5.70 -21.16 -10.96
N GLN A 242 -6.20 -20.77 -12.14
CA GLN A 242 -6.73 -21.71 -13.14
C GLN A 242 -5.72 -22.10 -14.23
N ALA A 243 -4.52 -21.51 -14.24
CA ALA A 243 -3.51 -21.76 -15.28
C ALA A 243 -2.56 -22.95 -14.97
N LYS A 244 -2.77 -23.72 -13.89
CA LYS A 244 -1.90 -24.84 -13.49
C LYS A 244 -2.58 -26.20 -13.30
N GLU A 245 -3.73 -26.43 -13.94
CA GLU A 245 -4.25 -27.79 -14.13
C GLU A 245 -4.34 -28.09 -15.63
N GLY A 246 -3.26 -28.64 -16.19
CA GLY A 246 -3.22 -28.97 -17.60
C GLY A 246 -1.83 -29.34 -18.14
N LYS A 247 -1.21 -30.37 -17.56
CA LYS A 247 -0.37 -31.36 -18.27
C LYS A 247 0.04 -32.49 -17.33
#